data_AF-A0A7M7GII3-F1
#
_entry.id   AF-A0A7M7GII3-F1
#
_cell.length_a   1.000
_cell.length_b   1.000
_cell.length_c   1.000
_cell.angle_alpha   90.00
_cell.angle_beta   90.00
_cell.angle_gamma   90.00
#
_symmetry.space_group_name_H-M   'P 1'
#
loop_
_entity.id
_entity.type
_entity.pdbx_description
1 polymer ?
#
loop_
_entity_poly.entity_id
_entity_poly.type
_entity_poly.pdbx_seq_one_letter_code
_entity_poly.pdbx_strand_id
1 'polypeptide(L)'
;MSANKWSWKMESLNCRRYLNRVSYSILPVTGAISHTAFAVHILDRSLLGGCFPKWHLAVANGLLFNAHLGVGLYIYSRPCLQKASISHRVLFSLYGSAMFNFGSVLLFGTGKQVLLEDRLIGSIYAILASLCFLCVGKYFFDFLDRQVDSRVDVDDIDNVTEAVVEELSTA
;
A
#
# COMPACT_ATOMS: atom_id res chain seq x y z
N MET A 1 9.67 42.61 -11.33
CA MET A 1 8.81 41.49 -11.79
C MET A 1 9.41 40.09 -11.53
N SER A 2 10.25 39.92 -10.49
CA SER A 2 10.99 38.66 -10.19
C SER A 2 10.54 38.00 -8.87
N ALA A 3 10.11 38.79 -7.87
CA ALA A 3 9.75 38.31 -6.53
C ALA A 3 8.54 37.34 -6.52
N ASN A 4 7.58 37.57 -7.41
CA ASN A 4 6.39 36.75 -7.57
C ASN A 4 6.71 35.33 -8.09
N LYS A 5 7.74 35.15 -8.94
CA LYS A 5 8.10 33.83 -9.50
C LYS A 5 8.66 32.88 -8.44
N TRP A 6 9.36 33.42 -7.43
CA TRP A 6 9.92 32.64 -6.32
C TRP A 6 8.86 32.23 -5.29
N SER A 7 7.84 33.07 -5.06
CA SER A 7 6.71 32.77 -4.16
C SER A 7 5.93 31.53 -4.62
N TRP A 8 5.49 31.50 -5.88
CA TRP A 8 4.75 30.36 -6.45
C TRP A 8 5.59 29.07 -6.50
N LYS A 9 6.91 29.19 -6.69
CA LYS A 9 7.82 28.05 -6.70
C LYS A 9 8.06 27.48 -5.29
N MET A 10 8.10 28.32 -4.26
CA MET A 10 8.18 27.84 -2.87
C MET A 10 6.86 27.23 -2.37
N GLU A 11 5.71 27.83 -2.70
CA GLU A 11 4.39 27.24 -2.37
C GLU A 11 4.17 25.89 -3.04
N SER A 12 4.51 25.75 -4.32
CA SER A 12 4.38 24.46 -5.02
C SER A 12 5.33 23.38 -4.45
N LEU A 13 6.53 23.75 -3.99
CA LEU A 13 7.45 22.82 -3.33
C LEU A 13 6.95 22.40 -1.93
N ASN A 14 6.40 23.32 -1.15
CA ASN A 14 5.78 23.02 0.15
C ASN A 14 4.51 22.18 0.02
N CYS A 15 3.66 22.50 -0.96
CA CYS A 15 2.44 21.75 -1.26
C CYS A 15 2.77 20.32 -1.72
N ARG A 16 3.79 20.15 -2.58
CA ARG A 16 4.29 18.85 -3.02
C ARG A 16 4.93 18.03 -1.89
N ARG A 17 5.62 18.68 -0.94
CA ARG A 17 6.13 18.02 0.27
C ARG A 17 5.02 17.59 1.23
N TYR A 18 3.99 18.42 1.40
CA TYR A 18 2.84 18.10 2.25
C TYR A 18 1.97 16.98 1.65
N LEU A 19 1.67 17.06 0.34
CA LEU A 19 1.04 15.98 -0.43
C LEU A 19 1.83 14.69 -0.33
N ASN A 20 3.17 14.72 -0.40
CA ASN A 20 3.98 13.52 -0.20
C ASN A 20 3.90 12.98 1.24
N ARG A 21 3.78 13.83 2.26
CA ARG A 21 3.66 13.33 3.64
C ARG A 21 2.28 12.71 3.92
N VAL A 22 1.22 13.36 3.43
CA VAL A 22 -0.17 12.90 3.59
C VAL A 22 -0.43 11.66 2.74
N SER A 23 -0.04 11.66 1.46
CA SER A 23 -0.29 10.54 0.54
C SER A 23 0.51 9.29 0.88
N TYR A 24 1.72 9.43 1.44
CA TYR A 24 2.59 8.28 1.69
C TYR A 24 2.49 7.76 3.13
N SER A 25 2.00 8.57 4.09
CA SER A 25 1.93 8.16 5.50
C SER A 25 0.52 8.12 6.05
N ILE A 26 -0.40 8.98 5.61
CA ILE A 26 -1.76 9.05 6.18
C ILE A 26 -2.68 8.12 5.39
N LEU A 27 -2.67 8.18 4.06
CA LEU A 27 -3.57 7.37 3.22
C LEU A 27 -3.36 5.84 3.35
N PRO A 28 -2.13 5.32 3.43
CA PRO A 28 -1.93 3.90 3.70
C PRO A 28 -2.42 3.48 5.09
N VAL A 29 -2.24 4.35 6.10
CA VAL A 29 -2.69 4.09 7.47
C VAL A 29 -4.21 4.13 7.57
N THR A 30 -4.87 5.10 6.93
CA THR A 30 -6.33 5.16 6.88
C THR A 30 -6.90 3.96 6.13
N GLY A 31 -6.25 3.53 5.05
CA GLY A 31 -6.59 2.30 4.33
C GLY A 31 -6.43 1.04 5.19
N ALA A 32 -5.36 0.92 5.99
CA ALA A 32 -5.15 -0.20 6.90
C ALA A 32 -6.20 -0.25 8.03
N ILE A 33 -6.58 0.92 8.56
CA ILE A 33 -7.67 1.03 9.55
C ILE A 33 -8.99 0.61 8.90
N SER A 34 -9.30 1.10 7.70
CA SER A 34 -10.51 0.72 6.97
C SER A 34 -10.55 -0.77 6.63
N HIS A 35 -9.41 -1.35 6.26
CA HIS A 35 -9.28 -2.78 6.01
C HIS A 35 -9.60 -3.61 7.25
N THR A 36 -9.07 -3.22 8.41
CA THR A 36 -9.31 -3.92 9.68
C THR A 36 -10.76 -3.77 10.14
N ALA A 37 -11.35 -2.58 10.00
CA ALA A 37 -12.76 -2.35 10.29
C ALA A 37 -13.68 -3.19 9.38
N PHE A 38 -13.31 -3.31 8.10
CA PHE A 38 -14.04 -4.16 7.14
C PHE A 38 -13.90 -5.66 7.45
N ALA A 39 -12.71 -6.12 7.86
CA ALA A 39 -12.47 -7.50 8.29
C ALA A 39 -13.39 -7.89 9.46
N VAL A 40 -13.47 -7.01 10.46
CA VAL A 40 -14.36 -7.19 11.61
C VAL A 40 -15.82 -7.22 11.16
N HIS A 41 -16.23 -6.35 10.22
CA HIS A 41 -17.61 -6.37 9.70
C HIS A 41 -18.00 -7.68 8.99
N ILE A 42 -17.07 -8.31 8.26
CA ILE A 42 -17.32 -9.60 7.58
C ILE A 42 -17.64 -10.70 8.59
N LEU A 43 -16.89 -10.74 9.70
CA LEU A 43 -17.06 -11.75 10.74
C LEU A 43 -18.21 -11.41 11.70
N ASP A 44 -18.38 -10.13 12.03
CA ASP A 44 -19.42 -9.60 12.90
C ASP A 44 -20.21 -8.45 12.24
N ARG A 45 -21.39 -8.78 11.70
CA ARG A 45 -22.26 -7.80 11.00
C ARG A 45 -22.91 -6.77 11.92
N SER A 46 -22.97 -7.05 13.22
CA SER A 46 -23.71 -6.24 14.19
C SER A 46 -23.05 -4.88 14.47
N LEU A 47 -21.73 -4.73 14.27
CA LEU A 47 -21.02 -3.49 14.55
C LEU A 47 -21.48 -2.37 13.62
N LEU A 48 -21.48 -2.61 12.30
CA LEU A 48 -22.03 -1.63 11.35
C LEU A 48 -23.56 -1.65 11.31
N GLY A 49 -24.21 -2.80 11.55
CA GLY A 49 -25.66 -2.89 11.63
C GLY A 49 -26.25 -2.09 12.81
N GLY A 50 -25.52 -1.98 13.92
CA GLY A 50 -25.90 -1.19 15.09
C GLY A 50 -25.70 0.32 14.91
N CYS A 51 -24.57 0.73 14.32
CA CYS A 51 -24.30 2.15 14.07
C CYS A 51 -25.03 2.71 12.85
N PHE A 52 -25.17 1.91 11.78
CA PHE A 52 -25.73 2.33 10.50
C PHE A 52 -26.73 1.31 9.95
N PRO A 53 -27.88 1.10 10.59
CA PRO A 53 -28.84 0.05 10.24
C PRO A 53 -29.29 0.09 8.76
N LYS A 54 -29.48 1.29 8.19
CA LYS A 54 -29.91 1.47 6.78
C LYS A 54 -28.76 1.51 5.77
N TRP A 55 -27.56 1.90 6.20
CA TRP A 55 -26.43 2.19 5.30
C TRP A 55 -25.22 1.28 5.51
N HIS A 56 -25.34 0.23 6.33
CA HIS A 56 -24.23 -0.67 6.66
C HIS A 56 -23.51 -1.23 5.43
N LEU A 57 -24.24 -1.56 4.35
CA LEU A 57 -23.64 -2.01 3.08
C LEU A 57 -22.84 -0.91 2.36
N ALA A 58 -23.38 0.32 2.33
CA ALA A 58 -22.68 1.46 1.73
C ALA A 58 -21.41 1.81 2.50
N VAL A 59 -21.47 1.75 3.84
CA VAL A 59 -20.30 1.96 4.71
C VAL A 59 -19.27 0.86 4.51
N ALA A 60 -19.68 -0.40 4.46
CA ALA A 60 -18.78 -1.52 4.21
C ALA A 60 -18.06 -1.41 2.85
N ASN A 61 -18.80 -1.08 1.78
CA ASN A 61 -18.22 -0.85 0.46
C ASN A 61 -17.31 0.39 0.43
N GLY A 62 -17.65 1.44 1.17
CA GLY A 62 -16.79 2.61 1.35
C GLY A 62 -15.48 2.28 2.07
N LEU A 63 -15.54 1.46 3.12
CA LEU A 63 -14.35 0.98 3.83
C LEU A 63 -13.46 0.13 2.92
N LEU A 64 -14.06 -0.77 2.13
CA LEU A 64 -13.33 -1.58 1.16
C LEU A 64 -12.69 -0.72 0.05
N PHE A 65 -13.41 0.28 -0.46
CA PHE A 65 -12.87 1.21 -1.44
C PHE A 65 -11.71 2.03 -0.87
N ASN A 66 -11.83 2.53 0.37
CA ASN A 66 -10.74 3.24 1.03
C ASN A 66 -9.53 2.34 1.30
N ALA A 67 -9.75 1.07 1.65
CA ALA A 67 -8.69 0.07 1.77
C ALA A 67 -7.98 -0.17 0.43
N HIS A 68 -8.72 -0.24 -0.68
CA HIS A 68 -8.13 -0.32 -2.02
C HIS A 68 -7.25 0.88 -2.36
N LEU A 69 -7.72 2.09 -2.07
CA LEU A 69 -6.95 3.31 -2.32
C LEU A 69 -5.70 3.37 -1.45
N GLY A 70 -5.79 3.04 -0.15
CA GLY A 70 -4.65 3.06 0.75
C GLY A 70 -3.57 2.06 0.36
N VAL A 71 -3.96 0.80 0.09
CA VAL A 71 -3.02 -0.25 -0.35
C VAL A 71 -2.47 0.04 -1.74
N GLY A 72 -3.31 0.48 -2.68
CA GLY A 72 -2.88 0.82 -4.04
C GLY A 72 -1.88 1.96 -4.04
N LEU A 73 -2.15 3.03 -3.29
CA LEU A 73 -1.23 4.15 -3.18
C LEU A 73 0.07 3.78 -2.47
N TYR A 74 0.00 2.91 -1.45
CA TYR A 74 1.18 2.34 -0.80
C TYR A 74 2.07 1.59 -1.81
N ILE A 75 1.50 0.70 -2.62
CA ILE A 75 2.24 -0.08 -3.63
C ILE A 75 2.80 0.84 -4.73
N TYR A 76 2.00 1.79 -5.22
CA TYR A 76 2.41 2.76 -6.25
C TYR A 76 3.66 3.55 -5.84
N SER A 77 3.77 3.80 -4.54
CA SER A 77 4.82 4.60 -3.92
C SER A 77 6.12 3.83 -3.66
N ARG A 78 6.12 2.50 -3.83
CA ARG A 78 7.29 1.66 -3.50
C ARG A 78 8.45 1.87 -4.48
N PRO A 79 9.70 1.93 -3.99
CA PRO A 79 10.94 1.91 -4.79
C PRO A 79 10.96 0.84 -5.88
N CYS A 80 10.51 -0.39 -5.59
CA CYS A 80 10.53 -1.48 -6.56
C CYS A 80 9.70 -1.22 -7.83
N LEU A 81 8.71 -0.33 -7.75
CA LEU A 81 7.89 0.08 -8.90
C LEU A 81 8.42 1.34 -9.59
N GLN A 82 9.39 2.07 -9.03
CA GLN A 82 9.83 3.36 -9.60
C GLN A 82 10.52 3.23 -10.96
N LYS A 83 11.14 2.08 -11.25
CA LYS A 83 11.74 1.79 -12.56
C LYS A 83 10.71 1.56 -13.66
N ALA A 84 9.44 1.28 -13.32
CA ALA A 84 8.37 1.05 -14.29
C ALA A 84 7.75 2.37 -14.80
N SER A 85 7.23 2.37 -16.02
CA SER A 85 6.51 3.54 -16.56
C SER A 85 5.24 3.82 -15.76
N ILE A 86 4.77 5.07 -15.75
CA ILE A 86 3.62 5.51 -14.93
C ILE A 86 2.39 4.62 -15.16
N SER A 87 2.09 4.26 -16.41
CA SER A 87 0.96 3.38 -16.74
C SER A 87 1.10 1.99 -16.11
N HIS A 88 2.29 1.40 -16.16
CA HIS A 88 2.56 0.10 -15.51
C HIS A 88 2.52 0.21 -13.99
N ARG A 89 3.03 1.32 -13.41
CA ARG A 89 2.97 1.56 -11.97
C ARG A 89 1.53 1.60 -11.47
N VAL A 90 0.66 2.32 -12.18
CA VAL A 90 -0.77 2.36 -11.85
C VAL A 90 -1.36 0.96 -11.98
N LEU A 91 -1.13 0.25 -13.08
CA LEU A 91 -1.68 -1.08 -13.32
C LEU A 91 -1.25 -2.09 -12.25
N PHE A 92 0.05 -2.15 -11.92
CA PHE A 92 0.58 -3.05 -10.90
C PHE A 92 0.08 -2.69 -9.49
N SER A 93 -0.04 -1.40 -9.19
CA SER A 93 -0.59 -0.96 -7.91
C SER A 93 -2.07 -1.32 -7.75
N LEU A 94 -2.85 -1.18 -8.83
CA LEU A 94 -4.26 -1.55 -8.85
C LEU A 94 -4.41 -3.07 -8.71
N TYR A 95 -3.63 -3.84 -9.46
CA TYR A 95 -3.62 -5.29 -9.40
C TYR A 95 -3.23 -5.80 -8.01
N GLY A 96 -2.12 -5.31 -7.45
CA GLY A 96 -1.66 -5.69 -6.12
C GLY A 96 -2.65 -5.30 -5.02
N SER A 97 -3.28 -4.13 -5.12
CA SER A 97 -4.36 -3.72 -4.22
C SER A 97 -5.58 -4.63 -4.32
N ALA A 98 -5.98 -5.01 -5.53
CA ALA A 98 -7.07 -5.95 -5.77
C ALA A 98 -6.79 -7.32 -5.15
N MET A 99 -5.61 -7.88 -5.43
CA MET A 99 -5.18 -9.16 -4.86
C MET A 99 -5.14 -9.13 -3.33
N PHE A 100 -4.59 -8.07 -2.74
CA PHE A 100 -4.47 -7.95 -1.28
C PHE A 100 -5.83 -7.90 -0.60
N ASN A 101 -6.71 -6.99 -1.03
CA ASN A 101 -8.01 -6.79 -0.39
C ASN A 101 -8.92 -8.00 -0.61
N PHE A 102 -9.05 -8.48 -1.85
CA PHE A 102 -9.90 -9.64 -2.12
C PHE A 102 -9.33 -10.94 -1.54
N GLY A 103 -8.01 -11.12 -1.55
CA GLY A 103 -7.35 -12.25 -0.88
C GLY A 103 -7.63 -12.27 0.63
N SER A 104 -7.59 -11.10 1.28
CA SER A 104 -7.94 -10.98 2.69
C SER A 104 -9.40 -11.33 2.96
N VAL A 105 -10.32 -10.87 2.11
CA VAL A 105 -11.75 -11.21 2.20
C VAL A 105 -11.99 -12.71 2.10
N LEU A 106 -11.32 -13.39 1.18
CA LEU A 106 -11.40 -14.85 1.07
C LEU A 106 -10.91 -15.52 2.35
N LEU A 107 -9.79 -15.07 2.91
CA LEU A 107 -9.23 -15.60 4.15
C LEU A 107 -10.18 -15.39 5.35
N PHE A 108 -10.81 -14.22 5.46
CA PHE A 108 -11.82 -13.96 6.49
C PHE A 108 -13.08 -14.79 6.26
N GLY A 109 -13.56 -14.90 5.02
CA GLY A 109 -14.73 -15.69 4.66
C GLY A 109 -14.55 -17.17 4.98
N THR A 110 -13.42 -17.76 4.60
CA THR A 110 -13.07 -19.15 4.94
C THR A 110 -12.84 -19.31 6.43
N GLY A 111 -12.12 -18.40 7.08
CA GLY A 111 -11.93 -18.41 8.53
C GLY A 111 -13.25 -18.42 9.30
N LYS A 112 -14.24 -17.65 8.83
CA LYS A 112 -15.60 -17.65 9.39
C LYS A 112 -16.27 -19.02 9.35
N GLN A 113 -16.13 -19.72 8.23
CA GLN A 113 -16.75 -21.04 8.03
C GLN A 113 -16.11 -22.12 8.90
N VAL A 114 -14.82 -21.98 9.22
CA VAL A 114 -14.05 -23.00 9.94
C VAL A 114 -14.01 -22.77 11.45
N LEU A 115 -14.00 -21.52 11.93
CA LEU A 115 -13.56 -21.21 13.30
C LEU A 115 -14.64 -20.70 14.27
N LEU A 116 -15.84 -20.29 13.84
CA LEU A 116 -16.64 -19.36 14.66
C LEU A 116 -18.09 -19.80 14.95
N GLU A 117 -18.31 -20.36 16.13
CA GLU A 117 -19.60 -20.34 16.84
C GLU A 117 -19.79 -19.04 17.63
N ASP A 118 -18.70 -18.48 18.18
CA ASP A 118 -18.73 -17.27 19.02
C ASP A 118 -18.27 -15.99 18.31
N ARG A 119 -19.06 -14.94 18.52
CA ARG A 119 -18.89 -13.62 17.87
C ARG A 119 -17.62 -12.88 18.29
N LEU A 120 -17.20 -12.99 19.55
CA LEU A 120 -16.01 -12.31 20.08
C LEU A 120 -14.71 -12.91 19.52
N ILE A 121 -14.64 -14.24 19.47
CA ILE A 121 -13.51 -14.97 18.87
C ILE A 121 -13.35 -14.57 17.41
N GLY A 122 -14.48 -14.35 16.72
CA GLY A 122 -14.51 -13.89 15.34
C GLY A 122 -13.87 -12.54 15.16
N SER A 123 -14.29 -11.54 15.92
CA SER A 123 -13.72 -10.20 15.82
C SER A 123 -12.22 -10.17 16.15
N ILE A 124 -11.78 -10.92 17.16
CA ILE A 124 -10.35 -11.04 17.50
C ILE A 124 -9.58 -11.68 16.35
N TYR A 125 -10.09 -12.78 15.80
CA TYR A 125 -9.48 -13.45 14.65
C TYR A 125 -9.40 -12.51 13.43
N ALA A 126 -10.47 -11.75 13.11
CA ALA A 126 -10.45 -10.76 12.01
C ALA A 126 -9.35 -9.72 12.20
N ILE A 127 -9.23 -9.16 13.39
CA ILE A 127 -8.24 -8.13 13.69
C ILE A 127 -6.83 -8.73 13.55
N LEU A 128 -6.57 -9.88 14.17
CA LEU A 128 -5.27 -10.55 14.11
C LEU A 128 -4.91 -10.96 12.68
N ALA A 129 -5.84 -11.56 11.95
CA ALA A 129 -5.64 -11.96 10.56
C ALA A 129 -5.41 -10.74 9.65
N SER A 130 -6.18 -9.66 9.82
CA SER A 130 -5.99 -8.40 9.08
C SER A 130 -4.61 -7.81 9.33
N LEU A 131 -4.21 -7.68 10.60
CA LEU A 131 -2.89 -7.15 10.98
C LEU A 131 -1.76 -8.05 10.47
N CYS A 132 -1.90 -9.37 10.61
CA CYS A 132 -0.93 -10.33 10.09
C CYS A 132 -0.77 -10.18 8.57
N PHE A 133 -1.87 -10.11 7.82
CA PHE A 133 -1.84 -9.97 6.37
C PHE A 133 -1.20 -8.64 5.93
N LEU A 134 -1.50 -7.54 6.62
CA LEU A 134 -0.84 -6.24 6.43
C LEU A 134 0.67 -6.32 6.70
N CYS A 135 1.08 -6.97 7.80
CA CYS A 135 2.48 -7.15 8.15
C CYS A 135 3.23 -8.01 7.12
N VAL A 136 2.63 -9.12 6.67
CA VAL A 136 3.20 -9.99 5.63
C VAL A 136 3.33 -9.24 4.31
N GLY A 137 2.29 -8.49 3.91
CA GLY A 137 2.32 -7.65 2.70
C GLY A 137 3.42 -6.60 2.75
N LYS A 138 3.56 -5.91 3.90
CA LYS A 138 4.67 -4.97 4.12
C LYS A 138 6.02 -5.67 4.00
N TYR A 139 6.20 -6.80 4.67
CA TYR A 139 7.47 -7.56 4.64
C TYR A 139 7.81 -8.03 3.22
N PHE A 140 6.81 -8.48 2.46
CA PHE A 140 6.97 -8.88 1.07
C PHE A 140 7.50 -7.73 0.19
N PHE A 141 6.88 -6.55 0.27
CA PHE A 141 7.37 -5.39 -0.48
C PHE A 141 8.71 -4.87 0.04
N ASP A 142 8.98 -4.94 1.35
CA ASP A 142 10.27 -4.57 1.94
C ASP A 142 11.39 -5.48 1.42
N PHE A 143 11.10 -6.78 1.21
CA PHE A 143 12.00 -7.71 0.55
C PHE A 143 12.23 -7.39 -0.93
N LEU A 144 11.17 -7.04 -1.68
CA LEU A 144 11.30 -6.64 -3.08
C LEU A 144 12.12 -5.36 -3.26
N ASP A 145 11.92 -4.36 -2.39
CA ASP A 145 12.68 -3.11 -2.46
C ASP A 145 14.17 -3.33 -2.21
N ARG A 146 14.54 -4.19 -1.25
CA ARG A 146 15.94 -4.55 -1.00
C ARG A 146 16.62 -5.16 -2.22
N GLN A 147 15.92 -6.03 -2.96
CA GLN A 147 16.47 -6.61 -4.17
C GLN A 147 16.68 -5.59 -5.29
N VAL A 148 15.83 -4.56 -5.36
CA VAL A 148 15.98 -3.49 -6.35
C VAL A 148 17.16 -2.60 -6.01
N ASP A 149 17.39 -2.31 -4.74
CA ASP A 149 18.54 -1.56 -4.23
C ASP A 149 19.86 -2.28 -4.55
N SER A 150 19.95 -3.57 -4.20
CA SER A 150 21.16 -4.37 -4.45
C SER A 150 21.50 -4.52 -5.94
N ARG A 151 20.52 -4.49 -6.84
CA ARG A 151 20.79 -4.53 -8.29
C ARG A 151 21.38 -3.22 -8.81
N VAL A 152 20.94 -2.09 -8.25
CA VAL A 152 21.48 -0.77 -8.64
C VAL A 152 22.97 -0.70 -8.27
N ASP A 153 23.35 -1.18 -7.08
CA ASP A 153 24.76 -1.18 -6.66
C ASP A 153 25.65 -2.06 -7.56
N VAL A 154 25.15 -3.21 -8.03
CA VAL A 154 25.91 -4.10 -8.91
C VAL A 154 26.09 -3.48 -10.30
N ASP A 155 25.03 -2.91 -10.88
CA ASP A 155 25.09 -2.25 -12.20
C ASP A 155 26.11 -1.09 -12.18
N ASP A 156 26.18 -0.32 -11.09
CA ASP A 156 27.16 0.77 -10.93
C ASP A 156 28.61 0.27 -10.84
N ILE A 157 28.85 -0.84 -10.14
CA ILE A 157 30.20 -1.45 -10.07
C ILE A 157 30.63 -1.91 -11.45
N ASP A 158 29.76 -2.62 -12.17
CA ASP A 158 30.07 -3.15 -13.51
C ASP A 158 30.41 -2.02 -14.49
N ASN A 159 29.61 -0.94 -14.50
CA ASN A 159 29.85 0.25 -15.32
C ASN A 159 31.20 0.93 -15.02
N VAL A 160 31.57 1.03 -13.73
CA VAL A 160 32.87 1.61 -13.32
C VAL A 160 34.01 0.71 -13.76
N THR A 161 33.89 -0.61 -13.61
CA THR A 161 34.93 -1.53 -14.09
C THR A 161 35.10 -1.49 -15.60
N GLU A 162 34.02 -1.40 -16.38
CA GLU A 162 34.10 -1.25 -17.84
C GLU A 162 34.81 0.05 -18.24
N ALA A 163 34.48 1.18 -17.62
CA ALA A 163 35.11 2.46 -17.90
C ALA A 163 36.63 2.46 -17.60
N VAL A 164 37.04 1.84 -16.49
CA VAL A 164 38.47 1.70 -16.14
C VAL A 164 39.21 0.79 -17.13
N VAL A 165 38.58 -0.30 -17.57
CA VAL A 165 39.16 -1.20 -18.58
C VAL A 165 39.34 -0.47 -19.93
N GLU A 166 38.38 0.38 -20.31
CA GLU A 166 38.46 1.16 -21.54
C GLU A 166 39.62 2.20 -21.50
N GLU A 167 39.78 2.92 -20.38
CA GLU A 167 40.91 3.85 -20.17
C GLU A 167 42.27 3.13 -20.23
N LEU A 168 42.39 1.94 -19.63
CA LEU A 168 43.63 1.15 -19.69
C LEU A 168 43.92 0.57 -21.08
N SER A 169 42.90 0.36 -21.92
CA SER A 169 43.08 -0.14 -23.29
C SER A 169 43.48 0.96 -24.29
N THR A 170 43.24 2.22 -23.93
CA THR A 170 43.49 3.40 -24.78
C THR A 170 44.76 4.16 -24.40
N ALA A 171 45.42 3.77 -23.29
CA ALA A 171 46.74 4.23 -22.85
C ALA A 171 47.87 3.34 -23.42
#